data_AF-A0A7J8M152-F1
#
_entry.id   AF-A0A7J8M152-F1
#
_cell.length_a   1.000
_cell.length_b   1.000
_cell.length_c   1.000
_cell.angle_alpha   90.00
_cell.angle_beta   90.00
_cell.angle_gamma   90.00
#
_symmetry.space_group_name_H-M   'P 1'
#
loop_
_entity.id
_entity.type
_entity.pdbx_description
1 polymer ?
#
loop_
_entity_poly.entity_id
_entity_poly.type
_entity_poly.pdbx_seq_one_letter_code
_entity_poly.pdbx_strand_id
1 'polypeptide(L)' 'MATSQADNYSSQPSQTQTVRAVIKGRVQGVFYRNWTIENATQLGLKGWVRNRKDGSVEALFS' A
#
# COMPACT_ATOMS: atom_id res chain seq x y z
N MET A 1 -47.47 10.43 -16.54
CA MET A 1 -46.72 11.58 -16.00
C MET A 1 -46.42 11.26 -14.55
N ALA A 2 -45.21 11.17 -14.01
CA ALA A 2 -43.86 11.24 -14.56
C ALA A 2 -42.97 10.31 -13.70
N THR A 3 -42.19 9.50 -14.40
CA THR A 3 -40.79 9.09 -14.15
C THR A 3 -40.33 8.72 -12.74
N SER A 4 -40.08 7.42 -12.60
CA SER A 4 -39.03 6.76 -11.80
C SER A 4 -37.82 7.65 -11.46
N GLN A 5 -37.66 7.97 -10.18
CA GLN A 5 -36.41 8.48 -9.63
C GLN A 5 -35.48 7.27 -9.42
N ALA A 6 -34.58 7.04 -10.38
CA ALA A 6 -33.52 6.06 -10.27
C ALA A 6 -32.62 6.41 -9.08
N ASP A 7 -32.40 5.42 -8.20
CA ASP A 7 -31.51 5.49 -7.07
C ASP A 7 -30.09 5.87 -7.52
N ASN A 8 -29.73 7.12 -7.26
CA ASN A 8 -28.39 7.65 -7.48
C ASN A 8 -27.45 7.15 -6.38
N TYR A 9 -27.09 5.87 -6.40
CA TYR A 9 -25.93 5.36 -5.68
C TYR A 9 -24.66 5.85 -6.41
N SER A 10 -24.28 7.09 -6.12
CA SER A 10 -23.01 7.66 -6.54
C SER A 10 -21.88 6.92 -5.83
N SER A 11 -21.29 5.95 -6.52
CA SER A 11 -20.04 5.29 -6.15
C SER A 11 -18.95 6.34 -6.01
N GLN A 12 -18.78 6.88 -4.81
CA GLN A 12 -17.63 7.71 -4.47
C GLN A 12 -16.39 6.85 -4.73
N PRO A 13 -15.40 7.33 -5.51
CA PRO A 13 -14.16 6.58 -5.68
C PRO A 13 -13.57 6.38 -4.30
N SER A 14 -13.39 5.12 -3.88
CA SER A 14 -12.70 4.78 -2.65
C SER A 14 -11.37 5.52 -2.68
N GLN A 15 -11.13 6.42 -1.72
CA GLN A 15 -9.91 7.22 -1.72
C GLN A 15 -8.72 6.28 -1.58
N THR A 16 -8.02 6.03 -2.69
CA THR A 16 -6.78 5.24 -2.67
C THR A 16 -5.75 6.04 -1.90
N GLN A 17 -5.32 5.51 -0.76
CA GLN A 17 -4.31 6.16 0.08
C GLN A 17 -2.93 5.56 -0.23
N THR A 18 -2.01 6.44 -0.62
CA THR A 18 -0.61 6.06 -0.78
C THR A 18 0.18 6.40 0.49
N VAL A 19 0.86 5.42 1.06
CA VAL A 19 1.63 5.57 2.30
C VAL A 19 3.11 5.29 2.04
N ARG A 20 3.98 6.21 2.48
CA ARG A 20 5.44 6.02 2.51
C ARG A 20 5.89 5.69 3.93
N ALA A 21 6.59 4.57 4.09
CA ALA A 21 7.10 4.10 5.37
C ALA A 21 8.63 4.01 5.37
N VAL A 22 9.26 4.37 6.49
CA VAL A 22 10.70 4.17 6.73
C VAL A 22 10.87 3.37 8.02
N ILE A 23 11.43 2.17 7.89
CA ILE A 23 11.60 1.22 8.97
C ILE A 23 13.07 1.24 9.40
N LYS A 24 13.31 1.49 10.69
CA LYS A 24 14.64 1.55 11.30
C LYS A 24 14.82 0.41 12.31
N GLY A 25 16.06 0.02 12.57
CA GLY A 25 16.42 -1.08 13.46
C GLY A 25 17.13 -2.21 12.73
N ARG A 26 17.04 -3.45 13.25
CA ARG A 26 17.67 -4.62 12.62
C ARG A 26 16.81 -5.15 11.46
N VAL A 27 16.94 -4.52 10.30
CA VAL A 27 16.13 -4.84 9.09
C VAL A 27 16.94 -5.32 7.89
N GLN A 28 18.27 -5.21 7.92
CA GLN A 28 19.17 -5.74 6.88
C GLN A 28 19.78 -7.07 7.30
N GLY A 29 20.07 -7.94 6.32
CA GLY A 29 20.62 -9.28 6.56
C GLY A 29 19.65 -10.28 7.20
N VAL A 30 18.37 -9.91 7.36
CA VAL A 30 17.34 -10.72 8.03
C VAL A 30 16.13 -11.00 7.14
N PHE A 31 16.29 -10.90 5.82
CA PHE A 31 15.23 -11.11 4.82
C PHE A 31 13.98 -10.21 4.95
N TYR A 32 14.02 -9.15 5.78
CA TYR A 32 12.87 -8.26 6.02
C TYR A 32 12.27 -7.71 4.73
N ARG A 33 13.10 -7.22 3.79
CA ARG A 33 12.63 -6.70 2.49
C ARG A 33 11.79 -7.71 1.73
N ASN A 34 12.25 -8.96 1.65
CA ASN A 34 11.56 -10.01 0.90
C ASN A 34 10.24 -10.38 1.57
N TRP A 35 10.27 -10.55 2.89
CA TRP A 35 9.07 -10.77 3.70
C TRP A 35 8.03 -9.64 3.54
N THR A 36 8.46 -8.38 3.51
CA THR A 36 7.55 -7.24 3.28
C THR A 36 6.91 -7.29 1.89
N ILE A 37 7.67 -7.62 0.84
CA ILE A 37 7.15 -7.74 -0.53
C ILE A 37 6.11 -8.86 -0.62
N GLU A 38 6.39 -10.02 -0.03
CA GLU A 38 5.45 -11.16 -0.01
C GLU A 38 4.15 -10.80 0.72
N ASN A 39 4.23 -10.16 1.88
CA ASN A 39 3.04 -9.72 2.62
C ASN A 39 2.24 -8.65 1.85
N ALA A 40 2.91 -7.64 1.29
CA ALA A 40 2.23 -6.63 0.49
C ALA A 40 1.49 -7.25 -0.71
N THR A 41 2.11 -8.25 -1.35
CA THR A 41 1.50 -9.00 -2.45
C THR A 41 0.27 -9.80 -1.98
N GLN A 42 0.36 -10.49 -0.84
CA GLN A 42 -0.76 -11.24 -0.26
C GLN A 42 -1.94 -10.33 0.14
N LEU A 43 -1.66 -9.10 0.56
CA LEU A 43 -2.66 -8.08 0.88
C LEU A 43 -3.19 -7.32 -0.35
N GLY A 44 -2.69 -7.61 -1.55
CA GLY A 44 -3.08 -6.93 -2.79
C GLY A 44 -2.61 -5.47 -2.89
N LEU A 45 -1.62 -5.07 -2.08
CA LEU A 45 -1.05 -3.73 -2.08
C LEU A 45 -0.08 -3.55 -3.26
N LYS A 46 -0.05 -2.34 -3.83
CA LYS A 46 0.88 -1.96 -4.89
C LYS A 46 2.01 -1.09 -4.35
N GLY A 47 3.15 -1.07 -5.04
CA GLY A 47 4.25 -0.16 -4.76
C GLY A 47 5.62 -0.83 -4.74
N TRP A 48 6.50 -0.40 -3.85
CA TRP A 48 7.89 -0.87 -3.80
C TRP A 48 8.46 -0.91 -2.39
N VAL A 49 9.49 -1.73 -2.19
CA VAL A 49 10.27 -1.84 -0.95
C VAL A 49 11.76 -1.87 -1.30
N ARG A 50 12.60 -1.07 -0.63
CA ARG A 50 14.05 -1.02 -0.87
C ARG A 50 14.86 -0.94 0.42
N ASN A 51 16.06 -1.52 0.38
CA ASN A 51 17.07 -1.28 1.41
C ASN A 51 17.76 0.05 1.14
N ARG A 52 18.01 0.84 2.19
CA ARG A 52 18.71 2.12 2.12
C ARG A 52 20.15 1.99 2.62
N LYS A 53 21.01 2.91 2.18
CA LYS A 53 22.43 2.97 2.57
C LYS A 53 22.63 3.27 4.06
N ASP A 54 21.66 3.90 4.70
CA ASP A 54 21.63 4.23 6.15
C ASP A 54 21.25 3.02 7.03
N GLY A 55 21.12 1.82 6.45
CA GLY A 55 20.74 0.61 7.17
C GLY A 55 19.22 0.40 7.30
N SER A 56 18.39 1.37 6.91
CA SER A 56 16.94 1.28 7.01
C SER A 56 16.32 0.55 5.81
N VAL A 57 15.04 0.18 5.93
CA VAL A 57 14.18 -0.20 4.80
C VAL A 57 13.18 0.92 4.56
N GLU A 58 12.84 1.16 3.31
CA GLU A 58 11.82 2.14 2.91
C GLU A 58 10.83 1.50 1.95
N ALA A 59 9.56 1.85 2.10
CA ALA A 59 8.48 1.30 1.30
C ALA A 59 7.48 2.40 0.89
N LEU A 60 6.82 2.15 -0.25
CA LEU A 60 5.66 2.89 -0.72
C LEU A 60 4.54 1.87 -0.97
N PHE A 61 3.36 2.11 -0.40
CA PHE A 61 2.17 1.27 -0.56
C PHE A 61 1.02 2.10 -1.13
N SER A 62 0.19 1.51 -1.99
CA SER A 62 -1.02 2.09 -2.59
C SER A 62 -2.09 1.02 -2.80
#